data_AF-A0AAW0JS51-F1
#
_entry.id   AF-A0AAW0JS51-F1
#
_cell.length_a   1.000
_cell.length_b   1.000
_cell.length_c   1.000
_cell.angle_alpha   90.00
_cell.angle_beta   90.00
_cell.angle_gamma   90.00
#
_symmetry.space_group_name_H-M   'P 1'
#
loop_
_entity.id
_entity.type
_entity.pdbx_description
1 polymer ?
#
loop_
_entity_poly.entity_id
_entity_poly.type
_entity_poly.pdbx_seq_one_letter_code
_entity_poly.pdbx_strand_id
1 'polypeptide(L)'
;MHHFMQRIPGEHIRKELSDVETLTEERVKVVIRRFLHDLKENALEGNGWPLTVPAYGMSKVTLNAYTRILAKKFTNMCINCVHPGYVKTDINWNTGTMSVEEGARGPVMLALLPDGGPTGCYFDSTEVAEF
;
A
#
# COMPACT_ATOMS: atom_id res chain seq x y z
N MET A 1 2.23 -10.05 -9.96
CA MET A 1 1.30 -8.96 -10.35
C MET A 1 0.95 -8.11 -9.11
N HIS A 2 1.94 -7.62 -8.33
CA HIS A 2 1.71 -7.30 -6.90
C HIS A 2 2.25 -5.95 -6.35
N HIS A 3 2.51 -4.94 -7.20
CA HIS A 3 2.85 -3.59 -6.71
C HIS A 3 1.86 -2.55 -7.26
N PHE A 4 0.91 -2.10 -6.43
CA PHE A 4 -0.04 -1.06 -6.84
C PHE A 4 0.66 0.24 -7.27
N MET A 5 1.81 0.56 -6.67
CA MET A 5 2.63 1.70 -7.06
C MET A 5 3.03 1.65 -8.53
N GLN A 6 3.47 0.48 -9.03
CA GLN A 6 3.89 0.29 -10.42
C GLN A 6 2.72 0.37 -11.41
N ARG A 7 1.48 0.25 -10.94
CA ARG A 7 0.26 0.31 -11.78
C ARG A 7 -0.24 1.73 -11.99
N ILE A 8 0.30 2.72 -11.29
CA ILE A 8 -0.03 4.14 -11.50
C ILE A 8 0.71 4.59 -12.77
N PRO A 9 0.04 5.03 -13.85
CA PRO A 9 0.72 5.48 -15.08
C PRO A 9 1.57 6.74 -14.89
N GLY A 10 1.08 7.71 -14.11
CA GLY A 10 1.72 9.01 -13.88
C GLY A 10 3.00 8.88 -13.04
N GLU A 11 4.16 9.10 -13.67
CA GLU A 11 5.46 9.04 -12.98
C GLU A 11 5.57 10.08 -11.86
N HIS A 12 4.99 11.27 -12.06
CA HIS A 12 4.97 12.32 -11.05
C HIS A 12 4.26 11.87 -9.77
N ILE A 13 3.17 11.11 -9.89
CA ILE A 13 2.41 10.55 -8.75
C ILE A 13 3.27 9.50 -8.03
N ARG A 14 3.91 8.60 -8.79
CA ARG A 14 4.81 7.58 -8.22
C ARG A 14 5.95 8.23 -7.44
N LYS A 15 6.65 9.19 -8.06
CA LYS A 15 7.75 9.95 -7.44
C LYS A 15 7.31 10.62 -6.14
N GLU A 16 6.16 11.29 -6.17
CA GLU A 16 5.61 11.99 -5.02
C GLU A 16 5.32 11.05 -3.83
N LEU A 17 4.79 9.85 -4.09
CA LEU A 17 4.45 8.87 -3.05
C LEU A 17 5.65 8.00 -2.62
N SER A 18 6.71 7.91 -3.44
CA SER A 18 7.91 7.12 -3.14
C SER A 18 8.97 7.87 -2.33
N ASP A 19 8.99 9.21 -2.39
CA ASP A 19 10.01 10.05 -1.76
C ASP A 19 9.82 10.15 -0.24
N VAL A 20 10.50 9.30 0.53
CA VAL A 20 10.36 9.23 1.99
C VAL A 20 10.96 10.39 2.75
N GLU A 21 11.91 11.11 2.17
CA GLU A 21 12.50 12.25 2.85
C GLU A 21 11.51 13.40 2.99
N THR A 22 10.67 13.54 1.97
CA THR A 22 9.72 14.65 1.88
C THR A 22 8.26 14.19 2.10
N LEU A 23 8.01 12.89 2.32
CA LEU A 23 6.68 12.33 2.54
C LEU A 23 6.08 12.78 3.88
N THR A 24 4.87 13.33 3.84
CA THR A 24 4.12 13.75 5.03
C THR A 24 2.65 13.36 4.90
N GLU A 25 1.92 13.33 6.03
CA GLU A 25 0.47 13.08 6.01
C GLU A 25 -0.28 14.09 5.12
N GLU A 26 0.13 15.35 5.16
CA GLU A 26 -0.45 16.44 4.37
C GLU A 26 -0.27 16.18 2.88
N ARG A 27 0.91 15.72 2.45
CA ARG A 27 1.16 15.39 1.04
C ARG A 27 0.34 14.18 0.59
N VAL A 28 0.26 13.14 1.41
CA VAL A 28 -0.62 11.99 1.12
C VAL A 28 -2.08 12.45 1.00
N LYS A 29 -2.56 13.33 1.88
CA LYS A 29 -3.92 13.92 1.81
C LYS A 29 -4.11 14.73 0.51
N VAL A 30 -3.10 15.49 0.06
CA VAL A 30 -3.17 16.24 -1.21
C VAL A 30 -3.26 15.30 -2.41
N VAL A 31 -2.47 14.22 -2.45
CA VAL A 31 -2.56 13.18 -3.49
C VAL A 31 -3.97 12.57 -3.53
N ILE A 32 -4.51 12.17 -2.37
CA ILE A 32 -5.86 11.57 -2.28
C ILE A 32 -6.93 12.56 -2.76
N ARG A 33 -6.85 13.85 -2.38
CA ARG A 33 -7.81 14.86 -2.84
C ARG A 33 -7.78 15.05 -4.36
N ARG A 34 -6.59 15.10 -4.97
CA ARG A 34 -6.46 15.17 -6.44
C ARG A 34 -7.06 13.93 -7.12
N PHE A 35 -6.74 12.75 -6.61
CA PHE A 35 -7.34 11.51 -7.11
C PHE A 35 -8.87 11.52 -7.02
N LEU A 36 -9.44 11.90 -5.87
CA LEU A 36 -10.90 11.94 -5.68
C LEU A 36 -11.58 13.00 -6.56
N HIS A 37 -10.92 14.15 -6.75
CA HIS A 37 -11.38 15.17 -7.70
C HIS A 37 -11.41 14.60 -9.12
N ASP A 38 -10.30 14.03 -9.58
CA ASP A 38 -10.19 13.52 -10.96
C ASP A 38 -11.06 12.29 -11.21
N LEU A 39 -11.31 11.49 -10.18
CA LEU A 39 -12.30 10.42 -10.21
C LEU A 39 -13.71 10.97 -10.45
N LYS A 40 -14.08 12.05 -9.76
CA LYS A 40 -15.39 12.71 -9.90
C LYS A 40 -15.57 13.35 -11.27
N GLU A 41 -14.51 13.96 -11.80
CA GLU A 41 -14.52 14.63 -13.11
C GLU A 41 -14.27 13.68 -14.30
N ASN A 42 -14.20 12.36 -14.05
CA ASN A 42 -13.91 11.34 -15.06
C ASN A 42 -12.59 11.60 -15.84
N ALA A 43 -11.57 12.10 -15.13
CA ALA A 43 -10.28 12.53 -15.66
C ALA A 43 -9.11 11.63 -15.27
N LEU A 44 -9.39 10.39 -14.81
CA LEU A 44 -8.35 9.48 -14.30
C LEU A 44 -7.26 9.19 -15.32
N GLU A 45 -7.63 8.80 -16.54
CA GLU A 45 -6.69 8.42 -17.60
C GLU A 45 -5.83 9.61 -18.01
N GLY A 46 -6.46 10.76 -18.29
CA GLY A 46 -5.78 11.98 -18.71
C GLY A 46 -4.77 12.50 -17.68
N ASN A 47 -5.02 12.27 -16.40
CA ASN A 47 -4.15 12.72 -15.30
C ASN A 47 -3.21 11.62 -14.78
N GLY A 48 -3.16 10.46 -15.44
CA GLY A 48 -2.20 9.40 -15.14
C GLY A 48 -2.50 8.60 -13.88
N TRP A 49 -3.76 8.49 -13.48
CA TRP A 49 -4.21 7.63 -12.39
C TRP A 49 -4.40 6.17 -12.87
N PRO A 50 -4.31 5.18 -11.97
CA PRO A 50 -4.62 3.80 -12.33
C PRO A 50 -6.09 3.68 -12.77
N LEU A 51 -6.40 2.81 -13.73
CA LEU A 51 -7.76 2.58 -14.22
C LEU A 51 -8.38 1.27 -13.72
N THR A 52 -7.56 0.26 -13.39
CA THR A 52 -8.04 -1.00 -12.84
C THR A 52 -8.21 -0.88 -11.33
N VAL A 53 -9.44 -1.06 -10.83
CA VAL A 53 -9.81 -0.94 -9.41
C VAL A 53 -9.20 0.32 -8.74
N PRO A 54 -9.41 1.51 -9.31
CA PRO A 54 -8.61 2.71 -9.05
C PRO A 54 -8.60 3.12 -7.57
N ALA A 55 -9.78 3.15 -6.95
CA ALA A 55 -9.93 3.51 -5.54
C ALA A 55 -9.22 2.52 -4.62
N TYR A 56 -9.32 1.21 -4.89
CA TYR A 56 -8.64 0.19 -4.10
C TYR A 56 -7.12 0.32 -4.24
N GLY A 57 -6.61 0.45 -5.47
CA GLY A 57 -5.18 0.62 -5.74
C GLY A 57 -4.62 1.84 -5.02
N MET A 58 -5.26 3.01 -5.18
CA MET A 58 -4.83 4.24 -4.50
C MET A 58 -4.93 4.13 -2.98
N SER A 59 -5.94 3.45 -2.42
CA SER A 59 -6.03 3.22 -0.98
C SER A 59 -4.85 2.41 -0.43
N LYS A 60 -4.35 1.42 -1.18
CA LYS A 60 -3.22 0.58 -0.76
C LYS A 60 -1.88 1.27 -0.96
N VAL A 61 -1.70 2.03 -2.04
CA VAL A 61 -0.49 2.85 -2.22
C VAL A 61 -0.36 3.91 -1.12
N THR A 62 -1.47 4.56 -0.77
CA THR A 62 -1.47 5.59 0.27
C THR A 62 -1.31 4.99 1.67
N LEU A 63 -1.86 3.80 1.94
CA LEU A 63 -1.59 3.04 3.17
C LEU A 63 -0.10 2.68 3.31
N ASN A 64 0.54 2.25 2.22
CA ASN A 64 1.97 1.97 2.19
C ASN A 64 2.81 3.22 2.48
N ALA A 65 2.48 4.34 1.86
CA ALA A 65 3.09 5.64 2.13
C ALA A 65 2.91 6.05 3.61
N TYR A 66 1.69 5.90 4.14
CA TYR A 66 1.38 6.23 5.53
C TYR A 66 2.15 5.38 6.55
N THR A 67 2.34 4.09 6.26
CA THR A 67 3.17 3.20 7.07
C THR A 67 4.61 3.71 7.20
N ARG A 68 5.21 4.20 6.12
CA ARG A 68 6.56 4.79 6.14
C ARG A 68 6.61 6.06 6.99
N ILE A 69 5.58 6.92 6.91
CA ILE A 69 5.44 8.11 7.77
C ILE A 69 5.38 7.70 9.25
N LEU A 70 4.54 6.73 9.58
CA LEU A 70 4.37 6.26 10.95
C LEU A 70 5.65 5.63 11.51
N ALA A 71 6.35 4.80 10.73
CA ALA A 71 7.61 4.20 11.13
C ALA A 71 8.69 5.25 11.46
N LYS A 72 8.76 6.35 10.69
CA LYS A 72 9.67 7.48 10.97
C LYS A 72 9.26 8.24 12.23
N LYS A 73 7.96 8.35 12.51
CA LYS A 73 7.42 9.08 13.66
C LYS A 73 7.55 8.30 14.98
N PHE A 74 7.40 6.98 14.94
CA PHE A 74 7.37 6.11 16.10
C PHE A 74 8.53 5.09 16.05
N THR A 75 9.72 5.55 16.43
CA THR A 75 10.96 4.77 16.32
C THR A 75 11.04 3.58 17.28
N ASN A 76 10.15 3.50 18.27
CA ASN A 76 10.05 2.40 19.22
C ASN A 76 8.98 1.34 18.83
N MET A 77 8.36 1.46 17.65
CA MET A 77 7.34 0.53 17.17
C MET A 77 7.76 -0.15 15.86
N CYS A 78 7.41 -1.43 15.72
CA CYS A 78 7.51 -2.14 14.43
C CYS A 78 6.24 -1.85 13.61
N ILE A 79 6.34 -0.98 12.60
CA ILE A 79 5.19 -0.55 11.79
C ILE A 79 5.47 -0.92 10.33
N ASN A 80 4.78 -1.93 9.81
CA ASN A 80 5.02 -2.48 8.47
C ASN A 80 3.71 -2.69 7.70
N CYS A 81 3.82 -2.79 6.38
CA CYS A 81 2.72 -3.22 5.51
C CYS A 81 2.93 -4.66 5.06
N VAL A 82 1.84 -5.37 4.81
CA VAL A 82 1.87 -6.71 4.24
C VAL A 82 0.79 -6.90 3.19
N HIS A 83 1.18 -7.50 2.07
CA HIS A 83 0.28 -8.08 1.11
C HIS A 83 0.11 -9.58 1.44
N PRO A 84 -1.10 -10.03 1.80
CA PRO A 84 -1.33 -11.40 2.27
C PRO A 84 -1.42 -12.43 1.13
N GLY A 85 -1.15 -12.04 -0.11
CA GLY A 85 -1.42 -12.88 -1.28
C GLY A 85 -2.87 -12.81 -1.75
N TYR A 86 -3.23 -13.68 -2.71
CA TYR A 86 -4.58 -13.76 -3.27
C TYR A 86 -5.42 -14.80 -2.51
N VAL A 87 -5.99 -14.36 -1.38
CA VAL A 87 -6.65 -15.22 -0.37
C VAL A 87 -8.11 -15.48 -0.72
N LYS A 88 -8.58 -16.73 -0.60
CA LYS A 88 -9.99 -17.12 -0.76
C LYS A 88 -10.86 -16.51 0.35
N THR A 89 -11.55 -15.43 0.04
CA THR A 89 -12.43 -14.71 0.99
C THR A 89 -13.64 -14.12 0.26
N ASP A 90 -14.61 -13.59 0.98
CA ASP A 90 -15.79 -12.97 0.37
C ASP A 90 -15.45 -11.76 -0.52
N ILE A 91 -14.33 -11.04 -0.24
CA ILE A 91 -13.91 -9.87 -1.03
C ILE A 91 -13.67 -10.19 -2.52
N ASN A 92 -13.33 -11.45 -2.82
CA ASN A 92 -13.07 -11.95 -4.16
C ASN A 92 -13.97 -13.13 -4.52
N TRP A 93 -15.14 -13.27 -3.88
CA TRP A 93 -16.06 -14.38 -4.11
C TRP A 93 -15.38 -15.76 -4.03
N ASN A 94 -14.42 -15.89 -3.12
CA ASN A 94 -13.65 -17.11 -2.89
C ASN A 94 -12.84 -17.61 -4.11
N THR A 95 -12.51 -16.73 -5.07
CA THR A 95 -11.69 -17.09 -6.26
C THR A 95 -10.18 -17.02 -6.01
N GLY A 96 -9.76 -16.73 -4.78
CA GLY A 96 -8.34 -16.74 -4.37
C GLY A 96 -7.64 -18.06 -4.64
N THR A 97 -6.31 -18.04 -4.74
CA THR A 97 -5.49 -19.27 -4.84
C THR A 97 -5.06 -19.80 -3.48
N MET A 98 -5.00 -18.94 -2.46
CA MET A 98 -4.51 -19.27 -1.11
C MET A 98 -5.65 -19.45 -0.10
N SER A 99 -5.43 -20.26 0.93
CA SER A 99 -6.34 -20.38 2.08
C SER A 99 -6.24 -19.17 3.02
N VAL A 100 -7.23 -19.00 3.90
CA VAL A 100 -7.21 -17.94 4.92
C VAL A 100 -6.03 -18.09 5.87
N GLU A 101 -5.70 -19.33 6.25
CA GLU A 101 -4.57 -19.67 7.10
C GLU A 101 -3.23 -19.32 6.44
N GLU A 102 -3.09 -19.56 5.13
CA GLU A 102 -1.90 -19.18 4.37
C GLU A 102 -1.75 -17.65 4.30
N GLY A 103 -2.85 -16.94 4.00
CA GLY A 103 -2.85 -15.48 3.95
C GLY A 103 -2.60 -14.79 5.30
N ALA A 104 -2.98 -15.42 6.40
CA ALA A 104 -2.77 -14.89 7.75
C ALA A 104 -1.31 -14.94 8.22
N ARG A 105 -0.45 -15.77 7.60
CA ARG A 105 0.95 -15.97 8.06
C ARG A 105 1.74 -14.67 8.11
N GLY A 106 1.69 -13.86 7.06
CA GLY A 106 2.40 -12.58 6.98
C GLY A 106 1.98 -11.59 8.08
N PRO A 107 0.69 -11.23 8.17
CA PRO A 107 0.19 -10.37 9.25
C PRO A 107 0.51 -10.87 10.65
N VAL A 108 0.36 -12.18 10.92
CA VAL A 108 0.66 -12.77 12.24
C VAL A 108 2.15 -12.70 12.55
N MET A 109 3.02 -12.99 11.58
CA MET A 109 4.47 -12.85 11.73
C MET A 109 4.85 -11.41 12.11
N LEU A 110 4.28 -10.41 11.43
CA LEU A 110 4.56 -9.00 11.71
C LEU A 110 4.04 -8.55 13.08
N ALA A 111 2.90 -9.08 13.51
CA ALA A 111 2.34 -8.78 14.83
C ALA A 111 3.15 -9.39 15.99
N LEU A 112 3.94 -10.43 15.72
CA LEU A 112 4.76 -11.16 16.69
C LEU A 112 6.26 -10.84 16.57
N LEU A 113 6.63 -9.78 15.84
CA LEU A 113 8.03 -9.37 15.73
C LEU A 113 8.61 -9.06 17.12
N PRO A 114 9.87 -9.45 17.39
CA PRO A 114 10.55 -9.03 18.60
C PRO A 114 10.82 -7.53 18.57
N ASP A 115 11.08 -6.96 19.75
CA ASP A 115 11.58 -5.59 19.86
C ASP A 115 12.85 -5.40 19.01
N GLY A 116 12.93 -4.28 18.30
CA GLY A 116 14.01 -4.02 17.35
C GLY A 116 13.87 -4.73 16.00
N GLY A 117 12.73 -5.37 15.75
CA GLY A 117 12.37 -5.91 14.44
C GLY A 117 12.27 -4.84 13.33
N PRO A 118 12.07 -5.26 12.06
CA PRO A 118 11.94 -4.34 10.95
C PRO A 118 10.78 -3.37 11.15
N THR A 119 10.95 -2.14 10.66
CA THR A 119 9.92 -1.09 10.67
C THR A 119 10.02 -0.27 9.38
N GLY A 120 8.88 0.21 8.89
CA GLY A 120 8.77 0.95 7.64
C GLY A 120 8.94 0.10 6.38
N CYS A 121 8.80 -1.23 6.48
CA CYS A 121 8.96 -2.16 5.37
C CYS A 121 7.63 -2.60 4.76
N TYR A 122 7.69 -3.07 3.52
CA TYR A 122 6.62 -3.78 2.84
C TYR A 122 6.97 -5.27 2.75
N PHE A 123 5.98 -6.12 3.01
CA PHE A 123 6.12 -7.57 2.93
C PHE A 123 5.16 -8.15 1.89
N ASP A 124 5.65 -9.05 1.04
CA ASP A 124 4.79 -9.94 0.25
C ASP A 124 4.75 -11.30 0.94
N SER A 125 3.60 -11.62 1.52
CA SER A 125 3.45 -12.71 2.46
C SER A 125 4.41 -12.58 3.66
N THR A 126 5.43 -13.42 3.76
CA THR A 126 6.42 -13.41 4.86
C THR A 126 7.77 -12.82 4.46
N GLU A 127 7.93 -12.41 3.20
CA GLU A 127 9.20 -11.92 2.66
C GLU A 127 9.20 -10.39 2.53
N VAL A 128 10.32 -9.76 2.88
CA VAL A 128 10.51 -8.32 2.64
C VAL A 128 10.57 -8.07 1.14
N ALA A 129 9.86 -7.04 0.68
CA ALA A 129 9.81 -6.64 -0.72
C ALA A 129 9.90 -5.11 -0.88
N GLU A 130 10.12 -4.66 -2.11
CA GLU A 130 10.11 -3.23 -2.43
C GLU A 130 8.68 -2.66 -2.45
N PHE A 131 8.57 -1.34 -2.23
CA PHE A 131 7.30 -0.62 -2.23
C PHE A 131 6.71 -0.40 -3.63
#